data_AF-A0A2E3H4P6-F1
#
_entry.id   AF-A0A2E3H4P6-F1
#
_cell.length_a   1.000
_cell.length_b   1.000
_cell.length_c   1.000
_cell.angle_alpha   90.00
_cell.angle_beta   90.00
_cell.angle_gamma   90.00
#
_symmetry.space_group_name_H-M   'P 1'
#
loop_
_entity.id
_entity.type
_entity.pdbx_description
1 polymer ?
#
loop_
_entity_poly.entity_id
_entity_poly.type
_entity_poly.pdbx_seq_one_letter_code
_entity_poly.pdbx_strand_id
1 'polypeptide(L)'
;MSAKRRRALALMERLRGLDIDEVSREMADARSQMEKLTASRTELREKLETERNVTRPEALPYVSSFVEAVTRQIRRIDAKITDLEPVLSKFEDQMRELYREQKVYESVRLRDLRNEQIAAEKRETAEMEELTLLRWNR
;
A
#
# COMPACT_ATOMS: atom_id res chain seq x y z
N MET A 1 17.17 -2.14 28.63
CA MET A 1 16.72 -0.93 27.90
C MET A 1 15.52 -0.32 28.65
N SER A 2 15.29 1.00 28.64
CA SER A 2 14.27 1.61 29.52
C SER A 2 12.83 1.29 29.05
N ALA A 3 11.91 1.08 29.99
CA ALA A 3 10.49 0.83 29.68
C ALA A 3 9.87 1.95 28.81
N LYS A 4 10.33 3.19 29.00
CA LYS A 4 9.91 4.36 28.21
C LYS A 4 10.25 4.19 26.73
N ARG A 5 11.46 3.74 26.39
CA ARG A 5 11.89 3.59 25.00
C ARG A 5 11.21 2.41 24.29
N ARG A 6 10.84 1.34 25.01
CA ARG A 6 9.99 0.26 24.44
C ARG A 6 8.57 0.72 24.10
N ARG A 7 7.93 1.46 25.01
CA ARG A 7 6.61 2.06 24.75
C ARG A 7 6.65 3.02 23.56
N ALA A 8 7.72 3.81 23.47
CA ALA A 8 7.94 4.68 22.32
C ALA A 8 8.04 3.89 21.00
N LEU A 9 8.85 2.82 20.93
CA LEU A 9 8.97 1.99 19.73
C LEU A 9 7.63 1.35 19.33
N ALA A 10 6.88 0.81 20.29
CA ALA A 10 5.55 0.25 20.03
C ALA A 10 4.55 1.31 19.53
N LEU A 11 4.65 2.54 20.04
CA LEU A 11 3.83 3.66 19.57
C LEU A 11 4.22 4.07 18.14
N MET A 12 5.52 4.14 17.82
CA MET A 12 5.98 4.45 16.46
C MET A 12 5.56 3.37 15.45
N GLU A 13 5.65 2.09 15.82
CA GLU A 13 5.16 0.97 15.00
C GLU A 13 3.66 1.11 14.71
N ARG A 14 2.86 1.47 15.72
CA ARG A 14 1.41 1.69 15.56
C ARG A 14 1.10 2.91 14.68
N LEU A 15 1.82 4.01 14.86
CA LEU A 15 1.65 5.21 14.04
C LEU A 15 1.94 4.90 12.56
N ARG A 16 3.04 4.18 12.27
CA ARG A 16 3.33 3.75 10.90
C ARG A 16 2.29 2.80 10.33
N GLY A 17 1.70 1.92 11.15
CA GLY A 17 0.56 1.12 10.72
C GLY A 17 -0.63 1.97 10.26
N LEU A 18 -0.94 3.04 10.98
CA LEU A 18 -2.03 3.97 10.60
C LEU A 18 -1.70 4.73 9.31
N ASP A 19 -0.46 5.21 9.17
CA ASP A 19 -0.02 5.89 7.94
C ASP A 19 -0.11 4.95 6.71
N ILE A 20 0.26 3.68 6.89
CA ILE A 20 0.13 2.65 5.83
C ILE A 20 -1.33 2.43 5.46
N ASP A 21 -2.23 2.36 6.45
CA ASP A 21 -3.66 2.19 6.21
C ASP A 21 -4.26 3.38 5.44
N GLU A 22 -3.82 4.59 5.77
CA GLU A 22 -4.24 5.82 5.09
C GLU A 22 -3.78 5.83 3.62
N VAL A 23 -2.48 5.65 3.38
CA VAL A 23 -1.92 5.61 2.02
C VAL A 23 -2.53 4.47 1.20
N SER A 24 -2.79 3.31 1.82
CA SER A 24 -3.45 2.18 1.16
C SER A 24 -4.86 2.53 0.66
N ARG A 25 -5.63 3.31 1.43
CA ARG A 25 -6.97 3.76 1.01
C ARG A 25 -6.90 4.75 -0.13
N GLU A 26 -6.03 5.76 -0.04
CA GLU A 26 -5.86 6.75 -1.10
C GLU A 26 -5.40 6.09 -2.41
N MET A 27 -4.50 5.12 -2.31
CA MET A 27 -4.04 4.33 -3.42
C MET A 27 -5.15 3.45 -4.03
N ALA A 28 -6.01 2.86 -3.20
CA ALA A 28 -7.16 2.09 -3.67
C ALA A 28 -8.17 2.98 -4.41
N ASP A 29 -8.42 4.20 -3.93
CA ASP A 29 -9.27 5.18 -4.59
C ASP A 29 -8.71 5.58 -5.96
N ALA A 30 -7.40 5.86 -6.03
CA ALA A 30 -6.72 6.17 -7.30
C ALA A 30 -6.79 5.00 -8.29
N ARG A 31 -6.61 3.75 -7.83
CA ARG A 31 -6.78 2.55 -8.66
C ARG A 31 -8.21 2.40 -9.16
N SER A 32 -9.21 2.62 -8.30
CA SER A 32 -10.62 2.58 -8.70
C SER A 32 -10.94 3.62 -9.77
N GLN A 33 -10.38 4.83 -9.67
CA GLN A 33 -10.52 5.86 -10.71
C GLN A 33 -9.89 5.42 -12.03
N MET A 34 -8.69 4.82 -11.98
CA MET A 34 -7.99 4.29 -13.16
C MET A 34 -8.80 3.19 -13.86
N GLU A 35 -9.38 2.27 -13.08
CA GLU A 35 -10.22 1.19 -13.59
C GLU A 35 -11.48 1.73 -14.28
N LYS A 36 -12.17 2.70 -13.66
CA LYS A 36 -13.36 3.34 -14.24
C LYS A 36 -13.04 4.05 -15.56
N LEU A 37 -11.92 4.76 -15.62
CA LEU A 37 -11.45 5.42 -16.84
C LEU A 37 -11.12 4.40 -17.93
N THR A 38 -10.42 3.32 -17.56
CA THR A 38 -10.07 2.24 -18.49
C THR A 38 -11.30 1.55 -19.05
N ALA A 39 -12.28 1.23 -18.20
CA ALA A 39 -13.56 0.65 -18.61
C ALA A 39 -14.32 1.58 -19.57
N SER A 40 -14.43 2.87 -19.23
CA SER A 40 -15.09 3.86 -20.09
C SER A 40 -14.40 4.01 -21.45
N ARG A 41 -13.05 3.97 -21.48
CA ARG A 41 -12.28 3.98 -22.73
C ARG A 41 -12.60 2.76 -23.60
N THR A 42 -12.65 1.57 -23.00
CA THR A 42 -12.95 0.33 -23.71
C THR A 42 -14.36 0.36 -24.28
N GLU A 43 -15.35 0.78 -23.49
CA GLU A 43 -16.74 0.94 -23.94
C GLU A 43 -16.85 1.92 -25.12
N LEU A 44 -16.15 3.06 -25.06
CA LEU A 44 -16.14 4.03 -26.15
C LEU A 44 -15.50 3.48 -27.43
N ARG A 45 -14.46 2.65 -27.30
CA ARG A 45 -13.84 1.96 -28.46
C ARG A 45 -14.79 0.95 -29.08
N GLU A 46 -15.48 0.15 -28.27
CA GLU A 46 -16.48 -0.82 -28.76
C GLU A 46 -17.65 -0.12 -29.47
N LYS A 47 -18.13 1.01 -28.92
CA LYS A 47 -19.15 1.84 -29.56
C LYS A 47 -18.67 2.40 -30.90
N LEU A 48 -17.43 2.87 -30.96
CA LEU A 48 -16.83 3.40 -32.19
C LEU A 48 -16.74 2.33 -33.29
N GLU A 49 -16.31 1.12 -32.94
CA GLU A 49 -16.28 -0.01 -33.89
C GLU A 49 -17.69 -0.42 -34.37
N THR A 50 -18.68 -0.40 -33.46
CA THR A 50 -20.06 -0.76 -33.80
C THR A 50 -20.68 0.26 -34.77
N GLU A 51 -20.60 1.55 -34.46
CA GLU A 51 -21.23 2.62 -35.24
C GLU A 51 -20.52 2.88 -36.59
N ARG A 52 -19.23 2.55 -36.70
CA ARG A 52 -18.48 2.65 -37.95
C ARG A 52 -18.99 1.69 -39.04
N ASN A 53 -19.68 0.61 -38.66
CA ASN A 53 -20.24 -0.36 -39.61
C ASN A 53 -21.60 0.04 -40.19
N VAL A 54 -22.14 1.22 -39.83
CA VAL A 54 -23.40 1.74 -40.38
C VAL A 54 -23.18 2.21 -41.82
N THR A 55 -23.82 1.53 -42.77
CA THR A 55 -23.62 1.69 -44.23
C THR A 55 -24.69 2.56 -44.93
N ARG A 56 -25.62 3.15 -44.18
CA ARG A 56 -26.68 4.00 -44.75
C ARG A 56 -26.12 5.37 -45.17
N PRO A 57 -26.27 5.81 -46.43
CA PRO A 57 -25.72 7.09 -46.91
C PRO A 57 -26.22 8.32 -46.13
N GLU A 58 -27.47 8.30 -45.68
CA GLU A 58 -28.11 9.39 -44.91
C GLU A 58 -27.52 9.54 -43.51
N ALA A 59 -26.89 8.48 -42.98
CA ALA A 59 -26.27 8.48 -41.65
C ALA A 59 -24.81 8.99 -41.66
N LEU A 60 -24.18 9.12 -42.84
CA LEU A 60 -22.74 9.44 -42.97
C LEU A 60 -22.31 10.73 -42.25
N PRO A 61 -23.03 11.86 -42.32
CA PRO A 61 -22.64 13.09 -41.60
C PRO A 61 -22.69 12.91 -40.07
N TYR A 62 -23.68 12.19 -39.58
CA TYR A 62 -23.85 11.90 -38.15
C TYR A 62 -22.73 11.00 -37.65
N VAL A 63 -22.40 9.94 -38.40
CA VAL A 63 -21.30 9.01 -38.07
C VAL A 63 -19.96 9.74 -37.98
N SER A 64 -19.66 10.65 -38.91
CA SER A 64 -18.41 11.43 -38.87
C SER A 64 -18.32 12.29 -37.61
N SER A 65 -19.37 13.06 -37.29
CA SER A 65 -19.38 13.90 -36.08
C SER A 65 -19.28 13.10 -34.78
N PHE A 66 -19.91 11.92 -34.75
CA PHE A 66 -19.84 10.97 -33.64
C PHE A 66 -18.43 10.42 -33.46
N VAL A 67 -17.80 9.93 -34.53
CA VAL A 67 -16.43 9.41 -34.50
C VAL A 67 -15.45 10.46 -33.98
N GLU A 68 -15.56 11.71 -34.41
CA GLU A 68 -14.71 12.81 -33.92
C GLU A 68 -14.95 13.11 -32.44
N ALA A 69 -16.21 13.13 -31.98
CA ALA A 69 -16.54 13.37 -30.59
C ALA A 69 -16.02 12.25 -29.68
N VAL A 70 -16.25 10.99 -30.04
CA VAL A 70 -15.77 9.82 -29.30
C VAL A 70 -14.25 9.76 -29.29
N THR A 71 -13.58 10.01 -30.43
CA THR A 71 -12.11 10.07 -30.49
C THR A 71 -11.54 11.14 -29.55
N ARG A 72 -12.14 12.34 -29.52
CA ARG A 72 -11.75 13.39 -28.58
C ARG A 72 -11.95 12.96 -27.12
N GLN A 73 -13.04 12.27 -26.82
CA GLN A 73 -13.32 11.78 -25.48
C GLN A 73 -12.32 10.70 -25.05
N ILE A 74 -11.99 9.75 -25.92
CA ILE A 74 -10.95 8.74 -25.68
C ILE A 74 -9.61 9.41 -25.36
N ARG A 75 -9.18 10.40 -26.16
CA ARG A 75 -7.93 11.14 -25.90
C ARG A 75 -7.92 11.85 -24.54
N ARG A 76 -9.05 12.41 -24.11
CA ARG A 76 -9.17 13.02 -22.77
C ARG A 76 -9.06 11.98 -21.66
N ILE A 77 -9.62 10.80 -21.86
CA ILE A 77 -9.49 9.69 -20.91
C ILE A 77 -8.04 9.19 -20.85
N ASP A 78 -7.40 9.01 -22.01
CA ASP A 78 -5.99 8.60 -22.08
C ASP A 78 -5.09 9.60 -21.35
N ALA A 79 -5.29 10.91 -21.52
CA ALA A 79 -4.55 11.93 -20.77
C ALA A 79 -4.73 11.79 -19.25
N LYS A 80 -5.98 11.58 -18.78
CA LYS A 80 -6.25 11.36 -17.35
C LYS A 80 -5.60 10.09 -16.80
N ILE A 81 -5.55 9.03 -17.61
CA ILE A 81 -4.86 7.78 -17.25
C ILE A 81 -3.36 8.07 -17.09
N THR A 82 -2.74 8.73 -18.07
CA THR A 82 -1.33 9.12 -18.01
C THR A 82 -1.02 10.02 -16.80
N ASP A 83 -1.94 10.90 -16.41
CA ASP A 83 -1.78 11.74 -15.22
C ASP A 83 -1.87 10.94 -13.89
N LEU A 84 -2.63 9.84 -13.87
CA LEU A 84 -2.81 8.99 -12.69
C LEU A 84 -1.67 7.99 -12.48
N GLU A 85 -0.99 7.55 -13.54
CA GLU A 85 0.16 6.63 -13.45
C GLU A 85 1.26 7.09 -12.48
N PRO A 86 1.78 8.34 -12.57
CA PRO A 86 2.80 8.80 -11.63
C PRO A 86 2.27 8.99 -10.21
N VAL A 87 0.97 9.24 -10.04
CA VAL A 87 0.34 9.33 -8.71
C VAL A 87 0.33 7.96 -8.04
N LEU A 88 -0.05 6.91 -8.77
CA LEU A 88 0.00 5.53 -8.27
C LEU A 88 1.44 5.10 -7.94
N SER A 89 2.41 5.43 -8.79
CA SER A 89 3.83 5.15 -8.50
C SER A 89 4.30 5.82 -7.21
N LYS A 90 3.88 7.08 -6.96
CA LYS A 90 4.21 7.78 -5.72
C LYS A 90 3.64 7.08 -4.50
N PHE A 91 2.39 6.63 -4.56
CA PHE A 91 1.79 5.87 -3.47
C PHE A 91 2.53 4.54 -3.21
N GLU A 92 2.95 3.85 -4.26
CA GLU A 92 3.74 2.61 -4.12
C GLU A 92 5.09 2.85 -3.45
N ASP A 93 5.76 3.94 -3.79
CA ASP A 93 7.04 4.30 -3.19
C ASP A 93 6.88 4.76 -1.74
N GLN A 94 5.82 5.54 -1.44
CA GLN A 94 5.46 5.92 -0.07
C GLN A 94 5.17 4.69 0.80
N MET A 95 4.37 3.74 0.28
CA MET A 95 4.08 2.47 0.95
C MET A 95 5.35 1.68 1.25
N ARG A 96 6.26 1.58 0.27
CA ARG A 96 7.54 0.90 0.44
C ARG A 96 8.36 1.52 1.58
N GLU A 97 8.45 2.84 1.63
CA GLU A 97 9.21 3.51 2.68
C GLU A 97 8.54 3.37 4.06
N LEU A 98 7.22 3.50 4.15
CA LEU A 98 6.50 3.30 5.41
C LEU A 98 6.68 1.87 5.96
N TYR A 99 6.59 0.85 5.10
CA TYR A 99 6.89 -0.52 5.50
C TYR A 99 8.33 -0.70 5.96
N ARG A 100 9.28 -0.08 5.26
CA ARG A 100 10.70 -0.12 5.64
C ARG A 100 10.89 0.47 7.03
N GLU A 101 10.33 1.65 7.30
CA GLU A 101 10.40 2.29 8.62
C GLU A 101 9.73 1.44 9.71
N GLN A 102 8.55 0.90 9.43
CA GLN A 102 7.84 0.01 10.36
C GLN A 102 8.69 -1.21 10.72
N LYS A 103 9.34 -1.84 9.73
CA LYS A 103 10.21 -3.00 9.95
C LYS A 103 11.45 -2.66 10.76
N VAL A 104 11.99 -1.44 10.63
CA VAL A 104 13.07 -0.97 11.51
C VAL A 104 12.60 -0.94 12.96
N TYR A 105 11.45 -0.34 13.25
CA TYR A 105 10.92 -0.30 14.62
C TYR A 105 10.60 -1.69 15.18
N GLU A 106 9.98 -2.55 14.38
CA GLU A 106 9.67 -3.93 14.75
C GLU A 106 10.93 -4.73 15.06
N SER A 107 11.96 -4.66 14.20
CA SER A 107 13.20 -5.41 14.38
C SER A 107 13.96 -5.02 15.66
N VAL A 108 14.00 -3.72 15.99
CA VAL A 108 14.61 -3.24 17.23
C VAL A 108 13.81 -3.75 18.43
N ARG A 109 12.47 -3.65 18.38
CA ARG A 109 11.59 -4.13 19.46
C ARG A 109 11.75 -5.63 19.72
N LEU A 110 11.80 -6.45 18.67
CA LEU A 110 11.97 -7.90 18.78
C LEU A 110 13.35 -8.28 19.32
N ARG A 111 14.41 -7.60 18.86
CA ARG A 111 15.76 -7.80 19.40
C ARG A 111 15.83 -7.50 20.89
N ASP A 112 15.21 -6.40 21.31
CA ASP A 112 15.19 -6.02 22.72
C ASP A 112 14.39 -7.00 23.58
N LEU A 113 13.24 -7.47 23.10
CA LEU A 113 12.46 -8.50 23.78
C LEU A 113 13.28 -9.78 23.99
N ARG A 114 14.00 -10.22 22.96
CA ARG A 114 14.86 -11.40 23.03
C ARG A 114 15.99 -11.25 24.05
N ASN A 115 16.65 -10.09 24.06
CA ASN A 115 17.72 -9.82 25.02
C ASN A 115 17.21 -9.85 26.46
N GLU A 116 15.98 -9.38 26.70
CA GLU A 116 15.36 -9.41 28.02
C GLU A 116 15.00 -10.83 28.47
N GLN A 117 14.49 -11.66 27.58
CA GLN A 117 14.24 -13.08 27.86
C GLN A 117 15.53 -13.79 28.27
N ILE A 118 16.60 -13.62 27.49
CA ILE A 118 17.92 -14.17 27.81
C ILE A 118 18.44 -13.65 29.17
N ALA A 119 18.25 -12.37 29.47
CA ALA A 119 18.69 -11.78 30.73
C ALA A 119 17.83 -12.23 31.93
N ALA A 120 16.55 -12.59 31.71
CA ALA A 120 15.69 -13.16 32.74
C ALA A 120 16.07 -14.62 33.02
N GLU A 121 16.24 -15.42 31.96
CA GLU A 121 16.70 -16.81 32.06
C GLU A 121 18.03 -16.91 32.80
N LYS A 122 19.01 -16.05 32.47
CA LYS A 122 20.30 -16.01 33.18
C LYS A 122 20.19 -15.68 34.67
N ARG A 123 19.21 -14.86 35.06
CA ARG A 123 18.97 -14.51 36.47
C ARG A 123 18.33 -15.68 37.19
N GLU A 124 17.33 -16.31 36.58
CA GLU A 124 16.68 -17.50 37.13
C GLU A 124 17.67 -18.67 37.29
N THR A 125 18.54 -18.91 36.30
CA THR A 125 19.57 -19.94 36.42
C THR A 125 20.55 -19.64 37.54
N ALA A 126 21.00 -18.38 37.68
CA ALA A 126 21.91 -18.00 38.75
C ALA A 126 21.25 -18.16 40.15
N GLU A 127 19.99 -17.77 40.29
CA GLU A 127 19.22 -17.97 41.53
C GLU A 127 19.06 -19.46 41.87
N MET A 128 18.81 -20.31 40.87
CA MET A 128 18.75 -21.76 41.06
C MET A 128 20.11 -22.37 41.43
N GLU A 129 21.20 -21.90 40.83
CA GLU A 129 22.57 -22.31 41.16
C GLU A 129 22.92 -21.94 42.61
N GLU A 130 22.58 -20.72 43.05
CA GLU A 130 22.78 -20.30 44.45
C GLU A 130 21.97 -21.17 45.43
N LEU A 131 20.71 -21.46 45.11
CA LEU A 131 19.86 -22.33 45.93
C LEU A 131 20.37 -23.76 46.01
N THR A 132 20.93 -24.31 44.93
CA THR A 132 21.51 -25.66 44.93
C THR A 132 22.80 -25.73 45.75
N LEU A 133 23.68 -24.72 45.65
CA LEU A 133 24.88 -24.61 46.48
C LEU A 133 24.54 -24.50 47.98
N LEU A 134 23.53 -23.70 48.35
CA LEU A 134 23.07 -23.58 49.73
C LEU A 134 22.48 -24.88 50.29
N ARG A 135 21.85 -25.72 49.44
CA ARG A 135 21.35 -27.04 49.84
C ARG A 135 22.46 -28.07 49.99
N TRP A 136 23.52 -28.00 49.19
CA TRP A 136 24.63 -28.94 49.25
C TRP A 136 25.59 -28.65 50.41
N ASN A 137 25.77 -27.39 50.79
CA ASN A 137 26.59 -26.99 51.95
C ASN A 137 25.90 -27.19 53.31
N ARG A 138 24.79 -27.95 53.37
CA ARG A 138 24.04 -28.28 54.59
C ARG A 138 24.11 -29.76 54.87
#